data_AF-A9B8K5-F1
#
_entry.id   AF-A9B8K5-F1
#
_cell.length_a   1.000
_cell.length_b   1.000
_cell.length_c   1.000
_cell.angle_alpha   90.00
_cell.angle_beta   90.00
_cell.angle_gamma   90.00
#
_symmetry.space_group_name_H-M   'P 1'
#
loop_
_entity.id
_entity.type
_entity.pdbx_description
1 polymer ?
#
loop_
_entity_poly.entity_id
_entity_poly.type
_entity_poly.pdbx_seq_one_letter_code
_entity_poly.pdbx_strand_id
1 'polypeptide(L)'
;MASKKPTPDQSTHDPEVRPKAARTHWSARDRLRILAAADACAPGELGALRREGIYSSHLARWRRQRAEGELAALTPKRKAAPTPEAQRQTAELARLRRENQRLQAKLAQAEVIIDVQKKLATLLGITLPAPPPDA
;
A
#
# COMPACT_ATOMS: atom_id res chain seq x y z
N MET A 1 0.59 -40.64 63.72
CA MET A 1 1.29 -39.41 64.15
C MET A 1 2.35 -39.08 63.11
N ALA A 2 2.50 -37.79 62.80
CA ALA A 2 3.19 -37.24 61.65
C ALA A 2 4.69 -37.56 61.60
N SER A 3 5.17 -38.09 60.47
CA SER A 3 6.59 -38.03 60.11
C SER A 3 6.83 -36.81 59.24
N LYS A 4 7.57 -35.86 59.81
CA LYS A 4 8.15 -34.69 59.14
C LYS A 4 9.56 -35.05 58.69
N LYS A 5 9.93 -34.76 57.45
CA LYS A 5 11.33 -34.60 56.98
C LYS A 5 11.35 -33.75 55.69
N PRO A 6 12.49 -33.12 55.36
CA PRO A 6 12.57 -31.67 55.09
C PRO A 6 12.93 -31.33 53.62
N THR A 7 12.70 -30.07 53.23
CA THR A 7 13.31 -29.37 52.08
C THR A 7 14.82 -29.16 52.32
N PRO A 8 15.71 -28.95 51.31
CA PRO A 8 15.49 -28.04 50.16
C PRO A 8 16.14 -28.48 48.81
N ASP A 9 15.70 -27.90 47.69
CA ASP A 9 16.65 -27.40 46.68
C ASP A 9 16.00 -26.32 45.81
N GLN A 10 16.79 -25.29 45.53
CA GLN A 10 16.47 -24.10 44.78
C GLN A 10 16.52 -24.39 43.28
N SER A 11 15.52 -23.91 42.54
CA SER A 11 15.77 -23.43 41.18
C SER A 11 14.88 -22.22 40.93
N THR A 12 15.52 -21.06 41.04
CA THR A 12 15.05 -19.78 40.52
C THR A 12 14.76 -19.95 39.04
N HIS A 13 13.48 -20.12 38.68
CA HIS A 13 13.06 -19.97 37.30
C HIS A 13 13.00 -18.48 36.99
N ASP A 14 14.10 -17.98 36.45
CA ASP A 14 14.15 -16.73 35.71
C ASP A 14 13.27 -16.88 34.47
N PRO A 15 12.11 -16.19 34.35
CA PRO A 15 11.32 -16.25 33.15
C PRO A 15 11.92 -15.27 32.14
N GLU A 16 13.02 -15.68 31.49
CA GLU A 16 13.47 -15.03 30.26
C GLU A 16 12.30 -15.03 29.26
N VAL A 17 11.62 -13.89 29.14
CA VAL A 17 10.54 -13.71 28.16
C VAL A 17 11.19 -13.69 26.79
N ARG A 18 11.17 -14.87 26.14
CA ARG A 18 11.62 -15.04 24.75
C ARG A 18 10.98 -13.97 23.86
N PRO A 19 11.72 -13.40 22.88
CA PRO A 19 11.22 -12.36 22.01
C PRO A 19 9.91 -12.80 21.34
N LYS A 20 8.91 -11.91 21.43
CA LYS A 20 7.54 -12.09 20.94
C LYS A 20 7.56 -12.76 19.56
N ALA A 21 6.97 -13.95 19.47
CA ALA A 21 6.90 -14.72 18.21
C ALA A 21 6.37 -13.82 17.08
N ALA A 22 7.08 -13.83 15.94
CA ALA A 22 6.66 -13.13 14.74
C ALA A 22 5.21 -13.51 14.42
N ARG A 23 4.31 -12.53 14.38
CA ARG A 23 2.90 -12.79 14.07
C ARG A 23 2.83 -13.38 12.67
N THR A 24 2.38 -14.61 12.54
CA THR A 24 2.13 -15.22 11.23
C THR A 24 1.04 -14.43 10.51
N HIS A 25 1.39 -13.75 9.42
CA HIS A 25 0.46 -13.01 8.59
C HIS A 25 -0.01 -13.91 7.43
N TRP A 26 -1.30 -14.27 7.41
CA TRP A 26 -1.88 -15.01 6.29
C TRP A 26 -2.45 -14.05 5.24
N SER A 27 -2.02 -14.21 3.99
CA SER A 27 -2.65 -13.51 2.86
C SER A 27 -4.12 -13.92 2.72
N ALA A 28 -4.95 -13.09 2.08
CA ALA A 28 -6.35 -13.46 1.82
C ALA A 28 -6.47 -14.73 0.97
N ARG A 29 -5.54 -14.91 0.02
CA ARG A 29 -5.44 -16.11 -0.81
C ARG A 29 -5.13 -17.36 0.01
N ASP A 30 -4.18 -17.27 0.95
CA ASP A 30 -3.82 -18.40 1.80
C ASP A 30 -4.97 -18.80 2.71
N ARG A 31 -5.68 -17.81 3.28
CA ARG A 31 -6.87 -18.06 4.10
C ARG A 31 -7.95 -18.81 3.31
N LEU A 32 -8.21 -18.43 2.07
CA LEU A 32 -9.18 -19.12 1.21
C LEU A 32 -8.74 -20.56 0.88
N ARG A 33 -7.45 -20.77 0.59
CA ARG A 33 -6.89 -22.11 0.36
C ARG A 33 -7.03 -23.02 1.58
N ILE A 34 -6.69 -22.49 2.76
CA ILE A 34 -6.79 -23.22 4.04
C ILE A 34 -8.25 -23.53 4.36
N LEU A 35 -9.17 -22.59 4.14
CA LEU A 35 -10.61 -22.84 4.31
C LEU A 35 -11.11 -23.96 3.38
N ALA A 36 -10.73 -23.93 2.10
CA ALA A 36 -11.13 -24.98 1.16
C ALA A 36 -10.61 -26.36 1.57
N ALA A 37 -9.36 -26.44 2.02
CA ALA A 37 -8.79 -27.68 2.57
C ALA A 37 -9.52 -28.13 3.85
N ALA A 38 -9.82 -27.20 4.75
CA ALA A 38 -10.53 -27.50 6.00
C ALA A 38 -12.00 -27.93 5.79
N ASP A 39 -12.66 -27.40 4.75
CA ASP A 39 -14.02 -27.78 4.39
C ASP A 39 -14.06 -29.17 3.68
N ALA A 40 -12.96 -29.61 3.08
CA ALA A 40 -12.83 -30.92 2.44
C ALA A 40 -12.44 -32.05 3.42
N CYS A 41 -11.90 -31.72 4.60
CA CYS A 41 -11.53 -32.69 5.63
C CYS A 41 -12.73 -33.14 6.46
N ALA A 42 -12.73 -34.41 6.89
CA ALA A 42 -13.71 -34.93 7.83
C ALA A 42 -13.52 -34.32 9.25
N PRO A 43 -14.60 -34.22 10.05
CA PRO A 43 -14.51 -33.74 11.44
C PRO A 43 -13.64 -34.70 12.27
N GLY A 44 -12.38 -34.33 12.48
CA GLY A 44 -11.37 -35.12 13.20
C GLY A 44 -9.96 -34.87 12.67
N GLU A 45 -9.82 -34.68 11.36
CA GLU A 45 -8.53 -34.43 10.71
C GLU A 45 -8.10 -32.96 10.79
N LEU A 46 -9.03 -32.08 11.14
CA LEU A 46 -8.75 -30.67 11.43
C LEU A 46 -7.75 -30.47 12.60
N GLY A 47 -7.53 -31.50 13.42
CA GLY A 47 -6.53 -31.48 14.50
C GLY A 47 -5.09 -31.31 13.99
N ALA A 48 -4.79 -31.74 12.76
CA ALA A 48 -3.46 -31.60 12.15
C ALA A 48 -3.07 -30.12 11.97
N LEU A 49 -4.04 -29.25 11.68
CA LEU A 49 -3.84 -27.81 11.49
C LEU A 49 -3.34 -27.09 12.75
N ARG A 50 -3.52 -27.70 13.94
CA ARG A 50 -2.95 -27.15 15.19
C ARG A 50 -1.43 -27.15 15.18
N ARG A 51 -0.81 -28.14 14.52
CA ARG A 51 0.64 -28.24 14.36
C ARG A 51 1.18 -27.13 13.45
N GLU A 52 0.36 -26.65 12.53
CA GLU A 52 0.64 -25.54 11.62
C GLU A 52 0.28 -24.17 12.23
N GLY A 53 -0.17 -24.12 13.49
CA GLY A 53 -0.56 -22.89 14.18
C GLY A 53 -1.94 -22.35 13.77
N ILE A 54 -2.77 -23.15 13.10
CA ILE A 54 -4.12 -22.79 12.67
C ILE A 54 -5.13 -23.42 13.63
N TYR A 55 -5.87 -22.56 14.33
CA TYR A 55 -6.88 -22.96 15.31
C TYR A 55 -8.30 -22.87 14.74
N SER A 56 -9.24 -23.56 15.39
CA SER A 56 -10.66 -23.53 15.03
C SER A 56 -11.25 -22.11 15.04
N SER A 57 -10.77 -21.24 15.92
CA SER A 57 -11.13 -19.82 15.98
C SER A 57 -10.70 -19.05 14.73
N HIS A 58 -9.54 -19.36 14.14
CA HIS A 58 -9.10 -18.78 12.87
C HIS A 58 -10.04 -19.18 11.74
N LEU A 59 -10.38 -20.48 11.65
CA LEU A 59 -11.30 -20.99 10.64
C LEU A 59 -12.69 -20.36 10.77
N ALA A 60 -13.23 -20.27 11.99
CA ALA A 60 -14.52 -19.64 12.25
C ALA A 60 -14.53 -18.16 11.82
N ARG A 61 -13.48 -17.41 12.17
CA ARG A 61 -13.31 -16.01 11.74
C ARG A 61 -13.23 -15.90 10.22
N TRP A 62 -12.40 -16.71 9.57
CA TRP A 62 -12.22 -16.62 8.12
C TRP A 62 -13.46 -17.07 7.34
N ARG A 63 -14.25 -18.03 7.86
CA ARG A 63 -15.56 -18.39 7.26
C ARG A 63 -16.52 -17.22 7.26
N ARG A 64 -16.57 -16.44 8.36
CA ARG A 64 -17.35 -15.19 8.43
C ARG A 64 -16.86 -14.16 7.42
N GLN A 65 -15.55 -13.91 7.38
CA GLN A 65 -14.94 -12.98 6.42
C GLN A 65 -15.13 -13.40 4.95
N ARG A 66 -15.26 -14.71 4.68
CA ARG A 66 -15.62 -15.24 3.36
C ARG A 66 -17.08 -14.94 3.02
N ALA A 67 -17.99 -15.15 3.97
CA ALA A 67 -19.42 -14.89 3.79
C ALA A 67 -19.71 -13.39 3.59
N GLU A 68 -18.96 -12.52 4.27
CA GLU A 68 -19.03 -11.05 4.14
C GLU A 68 -18.31 -10.52 2.88
N GLY A 69 -17.63 -11.39 2.11
CA GLY A 69 -16.91 -11.00 0.89
C GLY A 69 -15.57 -10.29 1.12
N GLU A 70 -15.17 -10.06 2.37
CA GLU A 70 -13.91 -9.37 2.72
C GLU A 70 -12.67 -10.10 2.17
N LEU A 71 -12.65 -11.45 2.27
CA LEU A 71 -11.51 -12.22 1.77
C LEU A 71 -11.38 -12.15 0.24
N ALA A 72 -12.50 -12.03 -0.48
CA ALA A 72 -12.50 -11.89 -1.93
C ALA A 72 -12.09 -10.46 -2.35
N ALA A 73 -12.52 -9.44 -1.61
CA ALA A 73 -12.15 -8.04 -1.83
C ALA A 73 -10.66 -7.76 -1.56
N LEU A 74 -10.05 -8.48 -0.60
CA LEU A 74 -8.64 -8.38 -0.26
C LEU A 74 -7.71 -9.17 -1.19
N THR A 75 -8.24 -10.06 -2.03
CA THR A 75 -7.44 -10.66 -3.09
C THR A 75 -7.15 -9.59 -4.14
N PRO A 76 -5.87 -9.31 -4.47
CA PRO A 76 -5.55 -8.35 -5.51
C PRO A 76 -6.13 -8.86 -6.83
N LYS A 77 -7.27 -8.30 -7.23
CA LYS A 77 -7.86 -8.58 -8.54
C LYS A 77 -6.86 -8.08 -9.56
N ARG A 78 -6.35 -9.00 -10.40
CA ARG A 78 -5.50 -8.63 -11.54
C ARG A 78 -6.24 -7.52 -12.30
N LYS A 79 -5.68 -6.31 -12.29
CA LYS A 79 -6.27 -5.19 -13.01
C LYS A 79 -6.37 -5.62 -14.46
N ALA A 80 -7.57 -5.52 -15.03
CA ALA A 80 -7.76 -5.82 -16.44
C ALA A 80 -6.78 -4.99 -17.27
N ALA A 81 -6.34 -5.53 -18.40
CA ALA A 81 -5.53 -4.76 -19.34
C ALA A 81 -6.28 -3.45 -19.69
N PRO A 82 -5.59 -2.29 -19.72
CA PRO A 82 -6.25 -1.03 -20.03
C PRO A 82 -6.90 -1.11 -21.41
N THR A 83 -8.13 -0.59 -21.53
CA THR A 83 -8.83 -0.54 -22.82
C THR A 83 -8.02 0.28 -23.83
N PRO A 84 -8.16 0.03 -25.14
CA PRO A 84 -7.47 0.83 -26.18
C PRO A 84 -7.75 2.34 -26.05
N GLU A 85 -8.95 2.71 -25.62
CA GLU A 85 -9.33 4.11 -25.35
C GLU A 85 -8.55 4.70 -24.17
N ALA A 86 -8.44 3.97 -23.05
CA ALA A 86 -7.63 4.41 -21.92
C ALA A 86 -6.15 4.60 -22.31
N GLN A 87 -5.62 3.72 -23.17
CA GLN A 87 -4.25 3.88 -23.69
C GLN A 87 -4.11 5.14 -24.54
N ARG A 88 -5.06 5.42 -25.44
CA ARG A 88 -5.08 6.66 -26.26
C ARG A 88 -5.14 7.91 -25.38
N GLN A 89 -6.02 7.92 -24.38
CA GLN A 89 -6.14 9.03 -23.43
C GLN A 89 -4.83 9.26 -22.66
N THR A 90 -4.18 8.19 -22.19
CA THR A 90 -2.89 8.32 -21.49
C THR A 90 -1.79 8.88 -22.38
N ALA A 91 -1.76 8.49 -23.66
CA ALA A 91 -0.80 9.00 -24.64
C ALA A 91 -1.05 10.49 -24.94
N GLU A 92 -2.31 10.89 -25.10
CA GLU A 92 -2.70 12.27 -25.33
C GLU A 92 -2.36 13.16 -24.12
N LEU A 93 -2.67 12.71 -22.91
CA LEU A 93 -2.29 13.42 -21.69
C LEU A 93 -0.77 13.59 -21.57
N ALA A 94 0.01 12.58 -21.94
CA ALA A 94 1.46 12.67 -21.95
C ALA A 94 1.96 13.69 -22.98
N ARG A 95 1.36 13.73 -24.17
CA ARG A 95 1.66 14.73 -25.20
C ARG A 95 1.33 16.14 -24.72
N LEU A 96 0.11 16.36 -24.23
CA LEU A 96 -0.35 17.66 -23.74
C LEU A 96 0.52 18.18 -22.60
N ARG A 97 0.96 17.31 -21.68
CA ARG A 97 1.90 17.70 -20.61
C ARG A 97 3.24 18.19 -21.14
N ARG A 98 3.81 17.51 -22.14
CA ARG A 98 5.08 17.93 -22.77
C ARG A 98 4.93 19.27 -23.49
N GLU A 99 3.84 19.45 -24.22
CA GLU A 99 3.55 20.71 -24.91
C GLU A 99 3.37 21.85 -23.89
N ASN A 100 2.63 21.61 -22.82
CA ASN A 100 2.42 22.58 -21.75
C ASN A 100 3.75 22.98 -21.08
N GLN A 101 4.61 22.02 -20.73
CA GLN A 101 5.93 22.29 -20.19
C GLN A 101 6.80 23.11 -21.15
N ARG A 102 6.77 22.79 -22.44
CA ARG A 102 7.51 23.55 -23.46
C ARG A 102 7.00 24.98 -23.57
N LEU A 103 5.68 25.18 -23.54
CA LEU A 103 5.09 26.52 -23.59
C LEU A 103 5.42 27.33 -22.34
N GLN A 104 5.35 26.72 -21.14
CA GLN A 104 5.76 27.35 -19.89
C GLN A 104 7.23 27.79 -19.92
N ALA A 105 8.13 26.95 -20.46
CA ALA A 105 9.55 27.32 -20.59
C ALA A 105 9.76 28.52 -21.53
N LYS A 106 9.02 28.57 -22.64
CA LYS A 106 9.05 29.74 -23.55
C LYS A 106 8.50 31.01 -22.90
N LEU A 107 7.42 30.87 -22.13
CA LEU A 107 6.79 31.96 -21.40
C LEU A 107 7.79 32.53 -20.37
N ALA A 108 8.41 31.67 -19.56
CA ALA A 108 9.43 32.08 -18.60
C ALA A 108 10.63 32.79 -19.27
N GLN A 109 11.08 32.31 -20.44
CA GLN A 109 12.12 32.98 -21.21
C GLN A 109 11.68 34.38 -21.68
N ALA A 110 10.44 34.51 -22.17
CA ALA A 110 9.88 35.78 -22.61
C ALA A 110 9.74 36.78 -21.44
N GLU A 111 9.29 36.31 -20.27
CA GLU A 111 9.20 37.13 -19.05
C GLU A 111 10.57 37.68 -18.65
N VAL A 112 11.62 36.85 -18.68
CA VAL A 112 13.00 37.30 -18.39
C VAL A 112 13.45 38.36 -19.38
N ILE A 113 13.17 38.18 -20.67
CA ILE A 113 13.52 39.17 -21.70
C ILE A 113 12.79 40.49 -21.44
N ILE A 114 11.48 40.44 -21.18
CA ILE A 114 10.66 41.60 -20.86
C ILE A 114 11.19 42.32 -19.62
N ASP A 115 11.59 41.59 -18.58
CA ASP A 115 12.16 42.17 -17.37
C ASP A 115 13.49 42.88 -17.61
N VAL A 116 14.37 42.29 -18.41
CA VAL A 116 15.63 42.94 -18.81
C VAL A 116 15.35 44.20 -19.63
N GLN A 117 14.43 44.14 -20.60
CA GLN A 117 14.03 45.29 -21.40
C GLN A 117 13.48 46.42 -20.52
N LYS A 118 12.59 46.12 -19.56
CA LYS A 118 12.06 47.09 -18.60
C LYS A 118 13.17 47.74 -17.78
N LYS A 119 14.08 46.95 -17.21
CA LYS A 119 15.22 47.46 -16.41
C LYS A 119 16.12 48.38 -17.22
N LEU A 120 16.47 48.00 -18.44
CA LEU A 120 17.28 48.83 -19.33
C LEU A 120 16.57 50.14 -19.71
N ALA A 121 15.29 50.08 -20.03
CA ALA A 121 14.48 51.25 -20.31
C ALA A 121 14.43 52.22 -19.12
N THR A 122 14.28 51.70 -17.89
CA THR A 122 14.34 52.51 -16.66
C THR A 122 15.71 53.16 -16.46
N LEU A 123 16.80 52.42 -16.66
CA LEU A 123 18.17 52.94 -16.51
C LEU A 123 18.52 54.02 -17.54
N LEU A 124 17.99 53.88 -18.77
CA LEU A 124 18.27 54.79 -19.88
C LEU A 124 17.23 55.90 -20.05
N GLY A 125 16.17 55.92 -19.24
CA GLY A 125 15.08 56.89 -19.35
C GLY A 125 14.23 56.76 -20.63
N ILE A 126 14.20 55.58 -21.24
CA ILE A 126 13.47 55.31 -22.49
C ILE A 126 12.04 54.87 -22.15
N THR A 127 11.04 55.47 -22.79
CA THR A 127 9.64 55.00 -22.71
C THR A 127 9.45 53.77 -23.62
N LEU A 128 8.96 52.68 -23.05
CA LEU A 128 8.59 51.46 -23.79
C LEU A 128 7.14 51.57 -24.31
N PRO A 129 6.85 51.18 -25.57
CA PRO A 129 5.50 51.14 -26.09
C PRO A 129 4.65 50.06 -25.40
N ALA A 130 3.35 50.33 -25.23
CA ALA A 130 2.42 49.40 -24.61
C ALA A 130 2.24 48.13 -25.47
N PRO A 131 2.09 46.94 -24.86
CA PRO A 131 1.85 45.71 -25.60
C PRO A 131 0.49 45.75 -26.34
N PRO A 132 0.38 45.11 -27.51
CA PRO A 132 -0.89 44.98 -28.23
C PRO A 132 -1.90 44.17 -27.41
N PRO A 133 -3.21 44.45 -27.52
CA PRO A 133 -4.23 43.70 -26.79
C PRO A 133 -4.26 42.24 -27.27
N ASP A 134 -4.38 41.31 -26.32
CA ASP A 134 -4.57 39.88 -26.60
C ASP A 134 -5.89 39.71 -27.38
N ALA A 135 -5.82 39.04 -28.54
CA ALA A 135 -6.95 38.75 -29.41
C ALA A 135 -7.66 37.44 -29.02
#